data_AF-A0A0K1QKC7-F1
#
_entry.id   AF-A0A0K1QKC7-F1
#
_cell.length_a   1.000
_cell.length_b   1.000
_cell.length_c   1.000
_cell.angle_alpha   90.00
_cell.angle_beta   90.00
_cell.angle_gamma   90.00
#
_symmetry.space_group_name_H-M   'P 1'
#
loop_
_entity.id
_entity.type
_entity.pdbx_description
1 polymer ?
#
loop_
_entity_poly.entity_id
_entity_poly.type
_entity_poly.pdbx_seq_one_letter_code
_entity_poly.pdbx_strand_id
1 'polypeptide(L)'
;MSIFNQRGIFLQLMQPSASEPNTLVSIQLARMELGFDAENEVQTEALVDSVYMTATSVDGGRSFDIKKVKSDVDGDGDIDSDDKEKLLALAKAYSSIVNP
;
A
#
# COMPACT_ATOMS: atom_id res chain seq x y z
N MET A 1 -20.49 8.71 17.31
CA MET A 1 -20.27 8.36 15.89
C MET A 1 -18.99 7.57 15.83
N SER A 2 -19.01 6.36 15.27
CA SER A 2 -17.78 5.59 15.07
C SER A 2 -17.02 6.25 13.93
N ILE A 3 -15.95 6.98 14.26
CA ILE A 3 -15.00 7.43 13.26
C ILE A 3 -14.31 6.14 12.82
N PHE A 4 -14.63 5.63 11.63
CA PHE A 4 -13.79 4.59 11.03
C PHE A 4 -12.37 5.14 11.07
N ASN A 5 -11.44 4.43 11.70
CA ASN A 5 -10.03 4.74 11.49
C ASN A 5 -9.79 4.54 10.00
N GLN A 6 -9.78 5.62 9.21
CA GLN A 6 -9.65 5.59 7.76
C GLN A 6 -8.18 5.31 7.40
N ARG A 7 -7.64 4.18 7.85
CA ARG A 7 -6.38 3.66 7.32
C ARG A 7 -6.67 3.18 5.90
N GLY A 8 -6.28 3.98 4.94
CA GLY A 8 -6.35 3.68 3.52
C GLY A 8 -5.13 2.89 3.07
N ILE A 9 -5.33 2.03 2.08
CA ILE A 9 -4.27 1.34 1.36
C ILE A 9 -4.38 1.74 -0.11
N PHE A 10 -3.33 2.36 -0.62
CA PHE A 10 -3.22 2.73 -2.03
C PHE A 10 -2.23 1.77 -2.70
N LEU A 11 -2.68 1.17 -3.80
CA LEU A 11 -1.93 0.20 -4.57
C LEU A 11 -1.82 0.70 -6.00
N GLN A 12 -0.61 0.64 -6.56
CA GLN A 12 -0.37 0.97 -7.95
C GLN A 12 0.52 -0.09 -8.59
N LEU A 13 0.04 -0.69 -9.68
CA LEU A 13 0.77 -1.68 -10.44
C LEU A 13 1.56 -0.99 -11.55
N MET A 14 2.84 -1.33 -11.68
CA MET A 14 3.67 -0.97 -12.81
C MET A 14 4.10 -2.25 -13.52
N GLN A 15 3.70 -2.38 -14.78
CA GLN A 15 4.10 -3.49 -15.63
C GLN A 15 5.56 -3.34 -16.09
N PRO A 16 6.23 -4.46 -16.44
CA PRO A 16 7.57 -4.44 -17.00
C PRO A 16 7.65 -3.54 -18.24
N SER A 17 8.76 -2.81 -18.35
CA SER A 17 9.09 -1.96 -19.49
C SER A 17 10.57 -2.12 -19.86
N ALA A 18 10.99 -1.54 -20.99
CA ALA A 18 12.39 -1.60 -21.43
C ALA A 18 13.39 -1.05 -20.38
N SER A 19 12.95 -0.13 -19.51
CA SER A 19 13.76 0.48 -18.46
C SER A 19 13.60 -0.17 -17.08
N GLU A 20 12.57 -1.01 -16.88
CA GLU A 20 12.32 -1.75 -15.63
C GLU A 20 11.76 -3.13 -15.98
N PRO A 21 12.58 -4.19 -15.97
CA PRO A 21 12.16 -5.51 -16.43
C PRO A 21 11.19 -6.23 -15.47
N ASN A 22 10.98 -5.69 -14.27
CA ASN A 22 10.18 -6.34 -13.23
C ASN A 22 8.78 -5.74 -13.13
N THR A 23 7.83 -6.55 -12.68
CA THR A 23 6.50 -6.05 -12.27
C THR A 23 6.62 -5.47 -10.87
N LEU A 24 6.25 -4.21 -10.67
CA LEU A 24 6.28 -3.57 -9.35
C LEU A 24 4.86 -3.27 -8.86
N VAL A 25 4.61 -3.50 -7.58
CA VAL A 25 3.44 -2.98 -6.88
C VAL A 25 3.92 -1.98 -5.85
N SER A 26 3.55 -0.71 -6.06
CA SER A 26 3.73 0.34 -5.05
C SER A 26 2.59 0.22 -4.04
N ILE A 27 2.94 0.17 -2.75
CA ILE A 27 2.01 0.08 -1.63
C ILE A 27 2.21 1.32 -0.78
N GLN A 28 1.15 2.10 -0.58
CA GLN A 28 1.12 3.20 0.37
C GLN A 28 0.04 2.94 1.41
N LEU A 29 0.47 2.85 2.66
CA LEU A 29 -0.40 2.81 3.83
C LEU A 29 -0.47 4.23 4.39
N ALA A 30 -1.67 4.77 4.57
CA ALA A 30 -1.82 6.11 5.13
C ALA A 30 -3.09 6.20 5.95
N ARG A 31 -3.10 7.05 6.97
CA ARG A 31 -4.32 7.44 7.66
C ARG A 31 -4.89 8.66 6.95
N MET A 32 -6.15 8.58 6.56
CA MET A 32 -6.90 9.72 6.06
C MET A 32 -7.47 10.50 7.25
N GLU A 33 -7.19 11.80 7.30
CA GLU A 33 -7.74 12.72 8.27
C GLU A 33 -8.61 13.76 7.56
N LEU A 34 -9.80 13.96 8.12
CA LEU A 34 -10.73 14.99 7.67
C LEU A 34 -10.38 16.30 8.38
N GLY A 35 -10.00 17.30 7.60
CA GLY A 35 -9.83 18.68 8.02
C GLY A 35 -11.00 19.55 7.61
N PHE A 36 -10.98 20.79 8.08
CA PHE A 36 -11.88 21.83 7.62
C PHE A 36 -11.05 23.07 7.27
N ASP A 37 -11.15 23.50 6.02
CA ASP A 37 -10.58 24.77 5.59
C ASP A 37 -11.61 25.86 5.81
N ALA A 38 -11.42 26.66 6.86
CA ALA A 38 -12.33 27.73 7.23
C ALA A 38 -12.31 28.92 6.27
N GLU A 39 -11.25 29.08 5.46
CA GLU A 39 -11.14 30.17 4.47
C GLU A 39 -11.97 29.88 3.23
N ASN A 40 -11.98 28.61 2.82
CA ASN A 40 -12.75 28.16 1.65
C ASN A 40 -14.11 27.55 2.00
N GLU A 41 -14.41 27.36 3.29
CA GLU A 41 -15.60 26.64 3.79
C GLU A 41 -15.74 25.22 3.23
N VAL A 42 -14.60 24.57 2.94
CA VAL A 42 -14.55 23.23 2.34
C VAL A 42 -13.96 22.21 3.31
N GLN A 43 -14.55 21.01 3.31
CA GLN A 43 -13.98 19.85 3.99
C GLN A 43 -12.73 19.36 3.24
N THR A 44 -11.61 19.25 3.93
CA THR A 44 -10.35 18.79 3.34
C THR A 44 -10.03 17.37 3.77
N GLU A 45 -9.36 16.62 2.91
CA GLU A 45 -8.87 15.27 3.21
C GLU A 45 -7.34 15.28 3.10
N ALA A 46 -6.65 14.81 4.15
CA ALA A 46 -5.20 14.71 4.17
C ALA A 46 -4.76 13.29 4.46
N LEU A 47 -3.74 12.80 3.75
CA LEU A 47 -3.07 11.54 4.06
C LEU A 47 -1.91 11.80 5.01
N VAL A 48 -2.06 11.37 6.27
CA VAL A 48 -1.04 11.47 7.30
C VAL A 48 -0.41 10.09 7.58
N ASP A 49 0.77 10.09 8.19
CA ASP A 49 1.52 8.88 8.57
C ASP A 49 1.71 7.90 7.41
N SER A 50 2.08 8.42 6.25
CA SER A 50 2.23 7.62 5.04
C SER A 50 3.49 6.74 5.10
N VAL A 51 3.30 5.44 4.88
CA VAL A 51 4.37 4.45 4.75
C VAL A 51 4.36 3.90 3.33
N TYR A 52 5.52 3.98 2.66
CA TYR A 52 5.70 3.51 1.30
C TYR A 52 6.55 2.26 1.24
N MET A 53 6.08 1.29 0.47
CA MET A 53 6.76 0.03 0.20
C MET A 53 6.61 -0.34 -1.28
N THR A 54 7.55 -1.14 -1.76
CA THR A 54 7.52 -1.65 -3.12
C THR A 54 7.68 -3.15 -3.07
N ALA A 55 6.72 -3.85 -3.65
CA ALA A 55 6.79 -5.27 -3.90
C ALA A 55 7.28 -5.47 -5.35
N THR A 56 8.36 -6.23 -5.51
CA THR A 56 8.97 -6.51 -6.81
C THR A 56 8.72 -7.95 -7.21
N SER A 57 8.31 -8.16 -8.45
CA SER A 57 8.12 -9.48 -9.04
C SER A 57 8.97 -9.62 -10.31
N VAL A 58 9.81 -10.66 -10.31
CA VAL A 58 10.68 -11.03 -11.44
C VAL A 58 10.03 -12.06 -12.37
N ASP A 59 8.85 -12.58 -12.00
CA ASP A 59 8.16 -13.68 -12.68
C ASP A 59 6.81 -13.26 -13.28
N GLY A 60 6.67 -11.96 -13.57
CA GLY A 60 5.49 -11.40 -14.22
C GLY A 60 4.27 -11.25 -13.32
N GLY A 61 4.46 -11.20 -12.00
CA GLY A 61 3.41 -11.00 -11.00
C GLY A 61 2.91 -12.29 -10.34
N ARG A 62 3.64 -13.41 -10.43
CA ARG A 62 3.25 -14.68 -9.80
C ARG A 62 3.74 -14.78 -8.35
N SER A 63 4.92 -14.24 -8.09
CA SER A 63 5.52 -14.07 -6.77
C SER A 63 6.08 -12.66 -6.63
N PHE A 64 6.03 -12.13 -5.42
CA PHE A 64 6.53 -10.81 -5.09
C PHE A 64 7.53 -10.92 -3.94
N ASP A 65 8.47 -10.00 -3.87
CA ASP A 65 9.34 -9.79 -2.71
C ASP A 65 9.32 -8.32 -2.28
N ILE A 66 9.38 -8.09 -0.97
CA ILE A 66 9.52 -6.79 -0.35
C ILE A 66 10.82 -6.78 0.45
N LYS A 67 11.72 -5.85 0.11
CA LYS A 67 13.04 -5.75 0.74
C LYS A 67 12.99 -5.34 2.21
N LYS A 68 12.03 -4.49 2.58
CA LYS A 68 11.90 -3.97 3.95
C LYS A 68 10.45 -3.61 4.23
N VAL A 69 9.87 -4.26 5.23
CA VAL A 69 8.60 -3.86 5.84
C VAL A 69 8.87 -2.72 6.81
N LYS A 70 7.95 -1.77 6.89
CA LYS A 70 8.09 -0.53 7.67
C LYS A 70 6.87 -0.22 8.54
N SER A 71 5.88 -1.10 8.55
CA SER A 71 4.65 -0.95 9.32
C SER A 71 4.18 -2.32 9.76
N ASP A 72 3.72 -2.38 11.00
CA ASP A 72 2.80 -3.41 11.49
C ASP A 72 1.49 -3.26 10.69
N VAL A 73 1.12 -4.32 9.97
CA VAL A 73 -0.11 -4.42 9.18
C VAL A 73 -1.01 -5.55 9.65
N ASP A 74 -0.50 -6.48 10.45
CA ASP A 74 -1.28 -7.56 11.02
C ASP A 74 -1.96 -7.22 12.35
N GLY A 75 -1.49 -6.17 13.02
CA GLY A 75 -2.01 -5.61 14.25
C GLY A 75 -1.53 -6.32 15.51
N ASP A 76 -0.42 -7.05 15.47
CA ASP A 76 0.12 -7.78 16.61
C ASP A 76 1.07 -6.96 17.49
N GLY A 77 1.50 -5.79 17.01
CA GLY A 77 2.33 -4.84 17.73
C GLY A 77 3.83 -4.96 17.46
N ASP A 78 4.28 -5.82 16.55
CA ASP A 78 5.67 -5.85 16.09
C ASP A 78 5.80 -5.70 14.56
N ILE A 79 7.04 -5.80 14.04
CA ILE A 79 7.30 -5.74 12.61
C ILE A 79 8.15 -6.93 12.24
N ASP A 80 7.55 -7.92 11.59
CA ASP A 80 8.19 -9.20 11.38
C ASP A 80 7.91 -9.83 9.98
N SER A 81 8.09 -11.16 9.88
CA SER A 81 7.82 -11.90 8.65
C SER A 81 6.34 -11.99 8.31
N ASP A 82 5.45 -12.01 9.30
CA ASP A 82 4.02 -12.23 9.12
C ASP A 82 3.39 -10.98 8.45
N ASP A 83 3.83 -9.79 8.85
CA ASP A 83 3.52 -8.55 8.13
C ASP A 83 3.95 -8.60 6.67
N LYS A 84 5.17 -9.09 6.42
CA LYS A 84 5.71 -9.23 5.06
C LYS A 84 4.82 -10.14 4.25
N GLU A 85 4.43 -11.29 4.80
CA GLU A 85 3.56 -12.25 4.10
C GLU A 85 2.20 -11.64 3.74
N LYS A 86 1.57 -10.88 4.64
CA LYS A 86 0.30 -10.19 4.35
C LYS A 86 0.44 -9.18 3.21
N LEU A 87 1.50 -8.38 3.21
CA LEU A 87 1.77 -7.41 2.16
C LEU A 87 2.05 -8.07 0.81
N LEU A 88 2.76 -9.19 0.79
CA LEU A 88 3.00 -9.98 -0.41
C LEU A 88 1.73 -10.61 -0.96
N ALA A 89 0.88 -11.17 -0.08
CA ALA A 89 -0.42 -11.70 -0.46
C ALA A 89 -1.30 -10.59 -1.05
N LEU A 90 -1.29 -9.40 -0.46
CA LEU A 90 -2.01 -8.24 -0.96
C LEU A 90 -1.50 -7.78 -2.34
N ALA A 91 -0.18 -7.66 -2.51
CA ALA A 91 0.42 -7.27 -3.78
C ALA A 91 0.07 -8.27 -4.91
N LYS A 92 0.11 -9.57 -4.59
CA LYS A 92 -0.27 -10.64 -5.51
C LYS A 92 -1.74 -10.60 -5.88
N ALA A 93 -2.62 -10.46 -4.89
CA ALA A 93 -4.06 -10.34 -5.13
C ALA A 93 -4.36 -9.13 -6.03
N TYR A 94 -3.75 -7.99 -5.72
CA TYR A 94 -3.91 -6.77 -6.51
C TYR A 94 -3.39 -6.92 -7.94
N SER A 95 -2.20 -7.51 -8.15
CA SER A 95 -1.70 -7.74 -9.51
C SER A 95 -2.60 -8.65 -10.33
N SER A 96 -3.20 -9.67 -9.71
CA SER A 96 -4.18 -10.54 -10.37
C SER A 96 -5.52 -9.88 -10.64
N ILE A 97 -5.96 -8.93 -9.81
CA ILE A 97 -7.19 -8.16 -10.06
C ILE A 97 -7.00 -7.20 -11.24
N VAL A 98 -5.85 -6.52 -11.30
CA VAL A 98 -5.55 -5.55 -12.34
C VAL A 98 -5.24 -6.24 -13.67
N ASN A 99 -4.58 -7.39 -13.64
CA ASN A 99 -4.29 -8.23 -14.82
C ASN A 99 -4.81 -9.66 -14.58
N PRO A 100 -6.10 -9.92 -14.87
CA PRO A 100 -6.72 -11.24 -14.68
C PRO A 100 -6.20 -12.33 -15.63
#